data_AF-A0A940ZCY7-F1
#
_entry.id   AF-A0A940ZCY7-F1
#
_cell.length_a   1.000
_cell.length_b   1.000
_cell.length_c   1.000
_cell.angle_alpha   90.00
_cell.angle_beta   90.00
_cell.angle_gamma   90.00
#
_symmetry.space_group_name_H-M   'P 1'
#
loop_
_entity.id
_entity.type
_entity.pdbx_description
1 polymer ?
#
loop_
_entity_poly.entity_id
_entity_poly.type
_entity_poly.pdbx_seq_one_letter_code
_entity_poly.pdbx_strand_id
1 'polypeptide(L)'
;MVQSKRLWIPFIAILLGLLMFISVAHSQQPVEWTQCFSGTSTIAAATEELKVFTFDSKGIVMSNLESKVFDNMTSHCIGATKVIGGQATALTYSKFLDPDGDFVVLETTAAPGEKESTFKFLGGTGKWKGIKGSGKIRVIA
;
A
#
# COMPACT_ATOMS: atom_id res chain seq x y z
N MET A 1 41.30 -27.98 -41.33
CA MET A 1 40.39 -28.85 -40.55
C MET A 1 39.98 -28.08 -39.30
N VAL A 2 38.69 -28.09 -38.99
CA VAL A 2 37.92 -27.07 -38.26
C VAL A 2 38.16 -27.06 -36.74
N GLN A 3 38.67 -25.94 -36.20
CA GLN A 3 38.51 -25.55 -34.78
C GLN A 3 37.51 -24.38 -34.70
N SER A 4 36.20 -24.64 -34.76
CA SER A 4 35.17 -23.61 -34.57
C SER A 4 34.12 -23.95 -33.50
N LYS A 5 34.26 -25.06 -32.78
CA LYS A 5 33.16 -25.62 -31.98
C LYS A 5 33.15 -25.28 -30.48
N ARG A 6 33.94 -24.33 -29.99
CA ARG A 6 34.01 -24.05 -28.52
C ARG A 6 33.93 -22.59 -28.08
N LEU A 7 33.75 -21.62 -28.98
CA LEU A 7 33.65 -20.20 -28.60
C LEU A 7 32.25 -19.77 -28.10
N TRP A 8 31.22 -20.61 -28.26
CA TRP A 8 29.83 -20.23 -27.94
C TRP A 8 29.43 -20.46 -26.47
N ILE A 9 30.09 -21.40 -25.79
CA ILE A 9 29.85 -21.74 -24.38
C ILE A 9 30.09 -20.54 -23.43
N PRO A 10 31.18 -19.75 -23.53
CA PRO A 10 31.35 -18.58 -22.66
C PRO A 10 30.32 -17.48 -22.95
N PHE A 11 29.88 -17.33 -24.21
CA PHE A 11 28.88 -16.34 -24.59
C PHE A 11 27.51 -16.64 -23.99
N ILE A 12 27.10 -17.92 -24.00
CA ILE A 12 25.86 -18.38 -23.36
C ILE A 12 25.94 -18.18 -21.84
N ALA A 13 27.09 -18.47 -21.21
CA ALA A 13 27.27 -18.29 -19.78
C ALA A 13 27.20 -16.81 -19.35
N ILE A 14 27.77 -15.89 -20.15
CA ILE A 14 27.69 -14.44 -19.91
C ILE A 14 26.24 -13.95 -20.09
N LEU A 15 25.54 -14.41 -21.12
CA LEU A 15 24.13 -14.06 -21.36
C LEU A 15 23.22 -14.56 -20.23
N LEU A 16 23.42 -15.80 -19.76
CA LEU A 16 22.70 -16.36 -18.60
C LEU A 16 23.05 -15.63 -17.30
N GLY A 17 24.32 -15.27 -17.11
CA GLY A 17 24.77 -14.46 -15.99
C GLY A 17 24.06 -13.11 -15.96
N LEU A 18 24.05 -12.38 -17.07
CA LEU A 18 23.35 -11.10 -17.22
C LEU A 18 21.84 -11.22 -16.95
N LEU A 19 21.18 -12.28 -17.44
CA LEU A 19 19.75 -12.52 -17.18
C LEU A 19 19.44 -12.77 -15.69
N MET A 20 20.36 -13.40 -14.94
CA MET A 20 20.18 -13.65 -13.51
C MET A 20 20.36 -12.39 -12.64
N PHE A 21 21.15 -11.41 -13.07
CA PHE A 21 21.36 -10.16 -12.31
C PHE A 21 20.26 -9.10 -12.50
N ILE A 22 19.50 -9.14 -13.59
CA ILE A 22 18.44 -8.15 -13.86
C ILE A 22 17.24 -8.32 -12.92
N SER A 23 16.98 -9.55 -12.44
CA SER A 23 15.75 -9.88 -11.70
C SER A 23 15.69 -9.32 -10.26
N VAL A 24 16.82 -8.91 -9.66
CA VAL A 24 16.87 -8.54 -8.24
C VAL A 24 16.70 -7.02 -8.01
N ALA A 25 17.00 -6.19 -9.00
CA ALA A 25 17.01 -4.73 -8.85
C ALA A 25 15.63 -4.05 -8.91
N HIS A 26 14.54 -4.78 -9.23
CA HIS A 26 13.23 -4.19 -9.52
C HIS A 26 12.16 -4.40 -8.43
N SER A 27 12.52 -4.92 -7.26
CA SER A 27 11.53 -5.38 -6.28
C SER A 27 10.88 -4.28 -5.42
N GLN A 28 11.41 -3.05 -5.44
CA GLN A 28 10.87 -1.94 -4.65
C GLN A 28 10.35 -0.84 -5.59
N GLN A 29 9.05 -0.84 -5.84
CA GLN A 29 8.39 0.18 -6.65
C GLN A 29 7.87 1.31 -5.76
N PRO A 30 8.12 2.58 -6.11
CA PRO A 30 7.47 3.69 -5.43
C PRO A 30 5.95 3.57 -5.63
N VAL A 31 5.21 3.86 -4.56
CA VAL A 31 3.75 3.90 -4.59
C VAL A 31 3.28 5.28 -4.17
N GLU A 32 2.39 5.84 -4.96
CA GLU A 32 1.69 7.08 -4.68
C GLU A 32 0.27 6.91 -5.18
N TRP A 33 -0.70 7.24 -4.32
CA TRP A 33 -2.10 7.24 -4.69
C TRP A 33 -2.86 8.32 -3.92
N THR A 34 -3.94 8.77 -4.51
CA THR A 34 -4.97 9.61 -3.88
C THR A 34 -6.22 8.77 -3.70
N GLN A 35 -6.87 8.89 -2.55
CA GLN A 35 -8.13 8.19 -2.26
C GLN A 35 -9.24 9.22 -2.07
N CYS A 36 -10.30 9.13 -2.88
CA CYS A 36 -11.55 9.82 -2.62
C CYS A 36 -12.46 8.87 -1.86
N PHE A 37 -12.97 9.29 -0.71
CA PHE A 37 -13.82 8.43 0.13
C PHE A 37 -15.02 9.19 0.70
N SER A 38 -16.05 8.44 1.04
CA SER A 38 -17.20 8.89 1.82
C SER A 38 -17.53 7.82 2.85
N GLY A 39 -18.07 8.22 3.98
CA GLY A 39 -18.34 7.29 5.06
C GLY A 39 -19.16 7.87 6.18
N THR A 40 -19.39 7.03 7.18
CA THR A 40 -20.07 7.39 8.41
C THR A 40 -19.12 7.27 9.58
N SER A 41 -19.32 8.11 10.58
CA SER A 41 -18.61 8.05 11.85
C SER A 41 -19.60 7.95 13.01
N THR A 42 -19.31 7.08 13.96
CA THR A 42 -20.13 6.88 15.17
C THR A 42 -19.35 7.34 16.38
N ILE A 43 -19.88 8.31 17.11
CA ILE A 43 -19.27 8.82 18.33
C ILE A 43 -19.61 7.88 19.49
N ALA A 44 -18.58 7.33 20.14
CA ALA A 44 -18.72 6.54 21.35
C ALA A 44 -18.65 7.42 22.61
N ALA A 45 -17.81 8.47 22.59
CA ALA A 45 -17.70 9.45 23.67
C ALA A 45 -17.24 10.80 23.11
N ALA A 46 -17.79 11.89 23.66
CA ALA A 46 -17.34 13.25 23.36
C ALA A 46 -17.49 14.12 24.60
N THR A 47 -16.35 14.55 25.14
CA THR A 47 -16.20 15.56 26.19
C THR A 47 -15.25 16.66 25.68
N GLU A 48 -14.96 17.67 26.51
CA GLU A 48 -13.97 18.70 26.18
C GLU A 48 -12.55 18.12 26.03
N GLU A 49 -12.21 17.09 26.81
CA GLU A 49 -10.86 16.51 26.87
C GLU A 49 -10.69 15.24 26.03
N LEU A 50 -11.80 14.55 25.73
CA LEU A 50 -11.81 13.22 25.10
C LEU A 50 -12.82 13.17 23.95
N LYS A 51 -12.40 12.67 22.79
CA LYS A 51 -13.30 12.19 21.75
C LYS A 51 -12.93 10.77 21.35
N VAL A 52 -13.89 9.87 21.27
CA VAL A 52 -13.72 8.51 20.75
C VAL A 52 -14.79 8.25 19.73
N PHE A 53 -14.40 7.84 18.53
CA PHE A 53 -15.32 7.53 17.45
C PHE A 53 -14.79 6.41 16.57
N THR A 54 -15.72 5.67 15.96
CA THR A 54 -15.42 4.72 14.89
C THR A 54 -15.74 5.35 13.54
N PHE A 55 -15.17 4.78 12.48
CA PHE A 55 -15.51 5.15 11.11
C PHE A 55 -15.64 3.91 10.23
N ASP A 56 -16.54 4.01 9.26
CA ASP A 56 -16.72 3.08 8.15
C ASP A 56 -16.80 3.93 6.88
N SER A 57 -15.82 3.79 6.00
CA SER A 57 -15.75 4.57 4.76
C SER A 57 -15.47 3.69 3.55
N LYS A 58 -16.03 4.10 2.42
CA LYS A 58 -15.79 3.50 1.11
C LYS A 58 -15.26 4.56 0.17
N GLY A 59 -14.43 4.16 -0.78
CA GLY A 59 -13.83 5.10 -1.70
C GLY A 59 -13.27 4.45 -2.95
N ILE A 60 -12.59 5.27 -3.74
CA ILE A 60 -11.85 4.87 -4.93
C ILE A 60 -10.43 5.42 -4.85
N VAL A 61 -9.48 4.63 -5.32
CA VAL A 61 -8.05 4.93 -5.34
C VAL A 61 -7.67 5.35 -6.75
N MET A 62 -6.88 6.40 -6.86
CA MET A 62 -6.35 6.95 -8.10
C MET A 62 -4.84 7.04 -7.99
N SER A 63 -4.09 6.48 -8.94
CA SER A 63 -2.64 6.61 -9.00
C SER A 63 -2.22 7.51 -10.15
N ASN A 64 -1.39 8.51 -9.83
CA ASN A 64 -0.80 9.40 -10.82
C ASN A 64 0.54 8.88 -11.37
N LEU A 65 1.05 7.77 -10.85
CA LEU A 65 2.28 7.15 -11.34
C LEU A 65 2.04 6.43 -12.68
N GLU A 66 3.10 6.34 -13.49
CA GLU A 66 3.09 5.59 -14.74
C GLU A 66 2.81 4.09 -14.52
N SER A 67 3.24 3.54 -13.38
CA SER A 67 3.01 2.14 -13.01
C SER A 67 1.54 1.79 -12.78
N LYS A 68 0.69 2.79 -12.50
CA LYS A 68 -0.74 2.64 -12.21
C LYS A 68 -1.07 1.61 -11.11
N VAL A 69 -0.12 1.39 -10.21
CA VAL A 69 -0.29 0.47 -9.07
C VAL A 69 -1.41 1.01 -8.17
N PHE A 70 -2.40 0.14 -7.90
CA PHE A 70 -3.63 0.43 -7.16
C PHE A 70 -4.61 1.41 -7.83
N ASP A 71 -4.36 1.83 -9.07
CA ASP A 71 -5.28 2.68 -9.78
C ASP A 71 -6.64 1.97 -9.98
N ASN A 72 -7.72 2.73 -9.84
CA ASN A 72 -9.10 2.25 -9.99
C ASN A 72 -9.51 1.13 -8.99
N MET A 73 -8.79 0.99 -7.87
CA MET A 73 -9.23 0.11 -6.80
C MET A 73 -10.34 0.77 -5.97
N THR A 74 -11.33 -0.03 -5.57
CA THR A 74 -12.27 0.40 -4.53
C THR A 74 -11.64 0.18 -3.16
N SER A 75 -11.96 1.04 -2.20
CA SER A 75 -11.50 0.93 -0.82
C SER A 75 -12.68 0.77 0.13
N HIS A 76 -12.51 -0.05 1.15
CA HIS A 76 -13.39 -0.10 2.33
C HIS A 76 -12.50 -0.05 3.56
N CYS A 77 -12.62 1.02 4.33
CA CYS A 77 -11.79 1.32 5.49
C CYS A 77 -12.68 1.35 6.74
N ILE A 78 -12.28 0.59 7.76
CA ILE A 78 -12.94 0.60 9.06
C ILE A 78 -11.90 0.85 10.15
N GLY A 79 -12.25 1.67 11.14
CA GLY A 79 -11.29 2.00 12.19
C GLY A 79 -11.91 2.73 13.36
N ALA A 80 -11.04 3.04 14.31
CA ALA A 80 -11.38 3.83 15.49
C ALA A 80 -10.31 4.89 15.74
N THR A 81 -10.77 6.03 16.22
CA THR A 81 -9.94 7.16 16.58
C THR A 81 -10.28 7.59 17.99
N LYS A 82 -9.24 7.85 18.79
CA LYS A 82 -9.35 8.60 20.04
C LYS A 82 -8.58 9.90 19.94
N VAL A 83 -9.11 10.96 20.53
CA VAL A 83 -8.45 12.26 20.64
C VAL A 83 -8.42 12.63 22.11
N ILE A 84 -7.22 12.84 22.66
CA ILE A 84 -7.01 13.26 24.05
C ILE A 84 -6.13 14.50 24.03
N GLY A 85 -6.60 15.61 24.61
CA GLY A 85 -5.83 16.86 24.64
C GLY A 85 -5.41 17.34 23.24
N GLY A 86 -6.27 17.18 22.24
CA GLY A 86 -6.01 17.54 20.85
C GLY A 86 -5.13 16.55 20.06
N GLN A 87 -4.58 15.52 20.70
CA GLN A 87 -3.74 14.52 20.04
C GLN A 87 -4.55 13.30 19.63
N ALA A 88 -4.56 13.00 18.32
CA ALA A 88 -5.25 11.84 17.78
C ALA A 88 -4.38 10.58 17.86
N THR A 89 -5.01 9.45 18.17
CA THR A 89 -4.48 8.11 17.91
C THR A 89 -5.55 7.36 17.13
N ALA A 90 -5.16 6.70 16.05
CA ALA A 90 -6.09 5.94 15.22
C ALA A 90 -5.50 4.58 14.84
N LEU A 91 -6.39 3.60 14.69
CA LEU A 91 -6.10 2.31 14.07
C LEU A 91 -7.20 1.99 13.06
N THR A 92 -6.79 1.67 11.85
CA THR A 92 -7.65 1.48 10.70
C THR A 92 -7.21 0.24 9.95
N TYR A 93 -8.16 -0.56 9.49
CA TYR A 93 -7.93 -1.61 8.51
C TYR A 93 -8.67 -1.26 7.23
N SER A 94 -7.98 -1.36 6.11
CA SER A 94 -8.56 -1.05 4.81
C SER A 94 -8.38 -2.21 3.85
N LYS A 95 -9.45 -2.59 3.17
CA LYS A 95 -9.42 -3.50 2.02
C LYS A 95 -9.46 -2.69 0.74
N PHE A 96 -8.47 -2.87 -0.12
CA PHE A 96 -8.41 -2.29 -1.45
C PHE A 96 -8.72 -3.42 -2.44
N LEU A 97 -9.81 -3.29 -3.19
CA LEU A 97 -10.31 -4.30 -4.11
C LEU A 97 -10.06 -3.85 -5.56
N ASP A 98 -9.29 -4.65 -6.25
CA ASP A 98 -8.98 -4.55 -7.67
C ASP A 98 -10.22 -4.83 -8.53
N PRO A 99 -10.38 -4.18 -9.70
CA PRO A 99 -11.38 -4.54 -10.69
C PRO A 99 -11.39 -6.03 -11.08
N ASP A 100 -10.22 -6.68 -11.04
CA ASP A 100 -10.07 -8.12 -11.33
C ASP A 100 -10.55 -9.02 -10.17
N GLY A 101 -10.99 -8.45 -9.05
CA GLY A 101 -11.48 -9.17 -7.87
C GLY A 101 -10.40 -9.55 -6.85
N ASP A 102 -9.13 -9.35 -7.17
CA ASP A 102 -8.02 -9.46 -6.23
C ASP A 102 -8.04 -8.32 -5.22
N PHE A 103 -7.50 -8.52 -4.02
CA PHE A 103 -7.47 -7.46 -3.02
C PHE A 103 -6.16 -7.40 -2.22
N VAL A 104 -5.94 -6.23 -1.63
CA VAL A 104 -4.88 -5.95 -0.66
C VAL A 104 -5.52 -5.47 0.63
N VAL A 105 -4.95 -5.85 1.77
CA VAL A 105 -5.33 -5.32 3.08
C VAL A 105 -4.16 -4.53 3.64
N LEU A 106 -4.47 -3.36 4.18
CA LEU A 106 -3.50 -2.50 4.86
C LEU A 106 -4.00 -2.11 6.25
N GLU A 107 -3.04 -1.92 7.15
CA GLU A 107 -3.25 -1.29 8.45
C GLU A 107 -2.75 0.15 8.35
N THR A 108 -3.52 1.10 8.88
CA THR A 108 -3.09 2.49 9.05
C THR A 108 -3.13 2.85 10.52
N THR A 109 -2.07 3.47 11.02
CA THR A 109 -1.99 3.97 12.39
C THR A 109 -1.63 5.45 12.41
N ALA A 110 -2.27 6.19 13.32
CA ALA A 110 -1.87 7.54 13.68
C ALA A 110 -1.40 7.53 15.13
N ALA A 111 -0.23 8.09 15.40
CA ALA A 111 0.30 8.22 16.75
C ALA A 111 0.12 9.65 17.29
N PRO A 112 0.04 9.84 18.62
CA PRO A 112 -0.08 11.17 19.22
C PRO A 112 1.03 12.11 18.75
N GLY A 113 0.66 13.31 18.29
CA GLY A 113 1.60 14.35 17.87
C GLY A 113 2.18 14.19 16.46
N GLU A 114 1.87 13.10 15.75
CA GLU A 114 2.32 12.90 14.36
C GLU A 114 1.45 13.67 13.36
N LYS A 115 2.10 14.28 12.37
CA LYS A 115 1.40 15.00 11.28
C LYS A 115 0.88 14.07 10.18
N GLU A 116 1.44 12.87 10.09
CA GLU A 116 1.13 11.88 9.06
C GLU A 116 0.84 10.54 9.70
N SER A 117 -0.16 9.83 9.18
CA SER A 117 -0.40 8.44 9.54
C SER A 117 0.59 7.54 8.80
N THR A 118 0.90 6.37 9.36
CA THR A 118 1.68 5.35 8.68
C THR A 118 0.76 4.23 8.21
N PHE A 119 1.04 3.67 7.04
CA PHE A 119 0.40 2.43 6.62
C PHE A 119 1.43 1.31 6.45
N LYS A 120 0.96 0.06 6.57
CA LYS A 120 1.70 -1.13 6.17
C LYS A 120 0.77 -2.12 5.47
N PHE A 121 1.27 -2.82 4.47
CA PHE A 121 0.54 -3.93 3.87
C PHE A 121 0.50 -5.11 4.83
N LEU A 122 -0.69 -5.66 5.04
CA LEU A 122 -0.89 -6.88 5.83
C LEU A 122 -0.90 -8.14 4.96
N GLY A 123 -1.32 -8.02 3.71
CA GLY A 123 -1.34 -9.10 2.74
C GLY A 123 -2.26 -8.83 1.57
N GLY A 124 -2.31 -9.78 0.62
CA GLY A 124 -3.17 -9.68 -0.55
C GLY A 124 -3.41 -11.02 -1.22
N THR A 125 -4.30 -11.04 -2.20
CA THR A 125 -4.69 -12.21 -3.00
C THR A 125 -4.18 -12.11 -4.44
N GLY A 126 -4.28 -13.22 -5.19
CA GLY A 126 -3.87 -13.34 -6.59
C GLY A 126 -2.57 -12.60 -6.92
N LYS A 127 -2.62 -11.57 -7.77
CA LYS A 127 -1.44 -10.79 -8.20
C LYS A 127 -0.75 -10.02 -7.06
N TRP A 128 -1.43 -9.82 -5.93
CA TRP A 128 -0.92 -9.15 -4.74
C TRP A 128 -0.42 -10.11 -3.65
N LYS A 129 -0.40 -11.43 -3.90
CA LYS A 129 0.14 -12.39 -2.93
C LYS A 129 1.60 -12.05 -2.59
N GLY A 130 1.89 -12.03 -1.29
CA GLY A 130 3.24 -11.73 -0.79
C GLY A 130 3.62 -10.25 -0.82
N ILE A 131 2.66 -9.35 -1.09
CA ILE A 131 2.90 -7.91 -1.03
C ILE A 131 3.46 -7.49 0.34
N LYS A 132 4.49 -6.64 0.29
CA LYS A 132 5.13 -6.03 1.46
C LYS A 132 5.37 -4.56 1.16
N GLY A 133 5.44 -3.76 2.21
CA GLY A 133 5.71 -2.34 2.09
C GLY A 133 4.96 -1.54 3.15
N SER A 134 5.36 -0.29 3.26
CA SER A 134 4.80 0.69 4.16
C SER A 134 5.00 2.08 3.58
N GLY A 135 4.31 3.06 4.14
CA GLY A 135 4.45 4.44 3.74
C GLY A 135 3.69 5.39 4.65
N LYS A 136 3.54 6.62 4.19
CA LYS A 136 2.89 7.71 4.90
C LYS A 136 1.58 8.08 4.22
N ILE A 137 0.60 8.46 5.01
CA ILE A 137 -0.71 8.94 4.58
C ILE A 137 -0.95 10.30 5.21
N ARG A 138 -1.41 11.24 4.40
CA ARG A 138 -1.92 12.53 4.85
C ARG A 138 -3.31 12.77 4.27
N VAL A 139 -4.16 13.43 5.05
CA VAL A 139 -5.44 13.94 4.57
C VAL A 139 -5.17 15.23 3.80
N ILE A 140 -5.73 15.34 2.60
CA ILE A 140 -5.72 16.56 1.78
C ILE A 140 -7.12 17.16 1.92
N ALA A 141 -7.19 18.39 2.43
CA ALA A 141 -8.42 19.16 2.63
C ALA A 141 -8.50 20.30 1.61
#